data_AF-A0A3C2AG48-F1
#
_entry.id   AF-A0A3C2AG48-F1
#
_cell.length_a   1.000
_cell.length_b   1.000
_cell.length_c   1.000
_cell.angle_alpha   90.00
_cell.angle_beta   90.00
_cell.angle_gamma   90.00
#
_symmetry.space_group_name_H-M   'P 1'
#
loop_
_entity.id
_entity.type
_entity.pdbx_description
1 polymer ?
#
loop_
_entity_poly.entity_id
_entity_poly.type
_entity_poly.pdbx_seq_one_letter_code
_entity_poly.pdbx_strand_id
1 'polypeptide(L)' 'MAPRLKGKYTEEVMPAIMKEFAYKSVMQVPKIEKVIVHVT' A
#
# COMPACT_ATOMS: atom_id res chain seq x y z
N MET A 1 11.12 -1.86 16.43
CA MET A 1 10.10 -2.86 16.04
C MET A 1 9.20 -2.25 14.96
N ALA A 2 9.59 -2.32 13.69
CA ALA A 2 8.77 -1.77 12.60
C ALA A 2 7.65 -2.78 12.25
N PRO A 3 6.40 -2.34 12.00
CA PRO A 3 5.31 -3.24 11.64
C PRO A 3 5.61 -3.93 10.30
N ARG A 4 5.67 -5.27 10.31
CA ARG A 4 5.99 -6.13 9.14
C ARG A 4 5.19 -5.76 7.88
N LEU A 5 3.91 -5.48 8.05
CA LEU A 5 3.00 -5.17 6.95
C LEU A 5 3.30 -3.81 6.30
N LYS A 6 3.77 -2.83 7.08
CA LYS A 6 4.13 -1.51 6.56
C LYS A 6 5.39 -1.57 5.69
N GLY A 7 6.40 -2.35 6.12
CA GLY A 7 7.63 -2.56 5.34
C GLY A 7 7.34 -3.29 4.02
N LYS A 8 6.59 -4.39 4.08
CA LYS A 8 6.18 -5.14 2.88
C LYS A 8 5.40 -4.27 1.88
N TYR A 9 4.53 -3.38 2.37
CA TYR A 9 3.78 -2.46 1.52
C TYR A 9 4.68 -1.49 0.75
N THR A 10 5.65 -0.87 1.44
CA THR A 10 6.53 0.12 0.82
C THR A 10 7.60 -0.49 -0.09
N GLU A 11 8.10 -1.67 0.26
CA GLU A 11 9.23 -2.31 -0.44
C GLU A 11 8.78 -3.17 -1.63
N GLU A 12 7.66 -3.89 -1.51
CA GLU A 12 7.21 -4.85 -2.53
C GLU A 12 5.97 -4.37 -3.28
N VAL A 13 4.94 -3.93 -2.53
CA VAL A 13 3.61 -3.67 -3.11
C VAL A 13 3.56 -2.34 -3.88
N MET A 14 4.12 -1.27 -3.31
CA MET A 14 4.18 0.06 -3.94
C MET A 14 4.84 0.06 -5.32
N PRO A 15 6.05 -0.53 -5.52
CA PRO A 15 6.66 -0.58 -6.84
C PRO A 15 5.97 -1.56 -7.80
N ALA A 16 5.35 -2.64 -7.30
CA ALA A 16 4.59 -3.57 -8.14
C ALA A 16 3.35 -2.88 -8.74
N ILE A 17 2.55 -2.20 -7.91
CA ILE A 17 1.38 -1.45 -8.36
C ILE A 17 1.78 -0.28 -9.27
N MET A 18 2.88 0.41 -8.97
CA MET A 18 3.37 1.50 -9.82
C MET A 18 3.75 1.05 -11.24
N LYS A 19 4.33 -0.16 -11.37
CA LYS A 19 4.68 -0.76 -12.65
C LYS A 19 3.45 -1.29 -13.40
N GLU A 20 2.55 -1.97 -12.70
CA GLU A 20 1.38 -2.61 -13.31
C GLU A 20 0.36 -1.58 -13.83
N PHE A 21 0.22 -0.46 -13.14
CA PHE A 21 -0.74 0.61 -13.49
C PHE A 21 -0.08 1.86 -14.09
N ALA A 22 1.23 1.82 -14.34
CA ALA A 22 2.02 2.89 -14.97
C ALA A 22 1.77 4.30 -14.36
N TYR A 23 1.64 4.38 -13.04
CA TYR A 23 1.39 5.66 -12.36
C TYR A 23 2.59 6.60 -12.54
N LYS A 24 2.31 7.83 -13.01
CA LYS A 24 3.34 8.86 -13.24
C LYS A 24 3.91 9.47 -11.96
N SER A 25 3.20 9.37 -10.84
CA SER A 25 3.59 9.99 -9.58
C SER A 25 3.50 9.01 -8.42
N VAL A 26 4.51 9.03 -7.55
CA VAL A 26 4.60 8.20 -6.34
C VAL A 26 3.41 8.45 -5.40
N MET A 27 2.81 9.64 -5.43
CA MET A 27 1.63 9.96 -4.62
C MET A 27 0.32 9.34 -5.15
N GLN A 28 0.27 8.90 -6.42
CA GLN A 28 -0.91 8.25 -6.99
C GLN A 28 -1.07 6.80 -6.54
N VAL A 29 -0.03 6.21 -5.95
CA VAL A 29 -0.13 4.86 -5.42
C VAL A 29 -1.17 4.87 -4.28
N PRO A 30 -2.19 4.00 -4.34
CA PRO A 30 -3.21 3.93 -3.29
C PRO A 30 -2.57 3.72 -1.92
N LYS A 31 -3.28 4.08 -0.85
CA LYS A 31 -2.84 3.85 0.53
C LYS A 31 -4.02 3.32 1.34
N ILE A 32 -3.75 2.43 2.29
CA ILE A 32 -4.75 1.93 3.21
C ILE A 32 -4.91 2.97 4.33
N GLU A 33 -6.02 3.73 4.32
CA GLU A 33 -6.30 4.73 5.35
C GLU A 33 -6.89 4.12 6.63
N LYS A 34 -7.89 3.23 6.50
CA LYS A 34 -8.57 2.62 7.64
C LYS A 34 -9.14 1.26 7.26
N VAL A 35 -9.06 0.32 8.20
CA VAL A 35 -9.79 -0.95 8.14
C VAL A 35 -10.89 -0.88 9.20
N ILE A 36 -12.15 -1.02 8.79
CA ILE A 36 -13.30 -1.09 9.70
C ILE A 36 -13.73 -2.56 9.76
N VAL A 37 -13.66 -3.16 10.95
CA VAL A 37 -14.19 -4.50 11.20
C VAL A 37 -15.54 -4.34 11.90
N HIS A 38 -16.61 -4.75 11.22
CA HIS A 38 -17.93 -4.84 11.82
C HIS A 38 -18.17 -6.30 12.23
N VAL A 39 -18.40 -6.51 13.53
CA VAL A 39 -18.90 -7.78 14.07
C VAL A 39 -20.32 -7.50 14.53
N THR A 40 -21.27 -8.22 13.92
CA THR A 40 -22.69 -8.21 14.28
C THR A 40 -22.96 -9.17 15.43
#